data_AF-A0A7S1RH17-F1
#
_entry.id   AF-A0A7S1RH17-F1
#
_cell.length_a   1.000
_cell.length_b   1.000
_cell.length_c   1.000
_cell.angle_alpha   90.00
_cell.angle_beta   90.00
_cell.angle_gamma   90.00
#
_symmetry.space_group_name_H-M   'P 1'
#
loop_
_entity.id
_entity.type
_entity.pdbx_description
1 polymer ?
#
loop_
_entity_poly.entity_id
_entity_poly.type
_entity_poly.pdbx_seq_one_letter_code
_entity_poly.pdbx_strand_id
1 'polypeptide(L)'
;MRRQTSLQLQLPALSSPPMLLGKSEHRLPPTLPDLKQQHDKKLVPPEPETLYTENPAKLQGWDVDEDPDEEEEDSLAPLPQAEHIGWVERERKHNPRALDRTDDFFALLQEIRMGTHALVRRWDLVYLLVPGFFHGKYPTYMEGTRKHLTSLGLHCKMASVDSSRSVKENAEAIAEMVEELSVITSKRVVLVGHSRGGCDAVAAVARHSSRLRQRVA
;
A
#
# COMPACT_ATOMS: atom_id res chain seq x y z
N MET A 1 -50.03 31.23 34.58
CA MET A 1 -49.41 30.08 35.27
C MET A 1 -49.56 28.83 34.39
N ARG A 2 -48.57 28.50 33.57
CA ARG A 2 -48.53 27.29 32.74
C ARG A 2 -47.32 26.46 33.18
N ARG A 3 -47.56 25.20 33.50
CA ARG A 3 -46.58 24.24 34.04
C ARG A 3 -45.57 23.87 32.96
N GLN A 4 -44.28 24.02 33.27
CA GLN A 4 -43.17 23.41 32.54
C GLN A 4 -43.05 21.95 33.01
N THR A 5 -43.17 21.00 32.09
CA THR A 5 -42.76 19.60 32.30
C THR A 5 -41.47 19.36 31.52
N SER A 6 -40.35 19.34 32.23
CA SER A 6 -39.07 18.82 31.71
C SER A 6 -39.08 17.30 31.78
N LEU A 7 -38.93 16.64 30.63
CA LEU A 7 -38.62 15.22 30.53
C LEU A 7 -37.11 15.04 30.71
N GLN A 8 -36.68 14.59 31.90
CA GLN A 8 -35.33 14.06 32.09
C GLN A 8 -35.29 12.62 31.55
N LEU A 9 -34.59 12.38 30.45
CA LEU A 9 -34.15 11.04 30.07
C LEU A 9 -33.04 10.59 31.02
N GLN A 10 -33.33 9.60 31.88
CA GLN A 10 -32.32 8.87 32.64
C GLN A 10 -31.68 7.80 31.73
N LEU A 11 -30.37 7.94 31.47
CA LEU A 11 -29.55 6.90 30.87
C LEU A 11 -29.15 5.88 31.96
N PRO A 12 -29.22 4.56 31.72
CA PRO A 12 -28.79 3.57 32.69
C PRO A 12 -27.26 3.54 32.83
N ALA A 13 -26.80 3.44 34.08
CA ALA A 13 -25.40 3.31 34.44
C ALA A 13 -24.81 1.98 33.90
N LEU A 14 -23.78 2.07 33.07
CA LEU A 14 -22.95 0.94 32.68
C LEU A 14 -22.07 0.51 33.86
N SER A 15 -22.51 -0.52 34.57
CA SER A 15 -21.71 -1.25 35.56
C SER A 15 -20.51 -1.91 34.85
N SER A 16 -19.29 -1.51 35.24
CA SER A 16 -18.06 -2.14 34.77
C SER A 16 -17.80 -3.42 35.57
N PRO A 17 -17.45 -4.56 34.93
CA PRO A 17 -17.12 -5.77 35.65
C PRO A 17 -15.73 -5.67 36.32
N PRO A 18 -15.53 -6.34 37.48
CA PRO A 18 -14.28 -6.28 38.23
C PRO A 18 -13.12 -6.97 37.50
N MET A 19 -11.97 -6.29 37.47
CA MET A 19 -10.70 -6.86 37.01
C MET A 19 -10.24 -8.01 37.92
N LEU A 20 -10.21 -9.22 37.36
CA LEU A 20 -9.52 -10.35 37.95
C LEU A 20 -8.00 -10.17 37.79
N LEU A 21 -7.31 -9.84 38.89
CA LEU A 21 -5.86 -9.81 38.99
C LEU A 21 -5.32 -11.25 39.04
N GLY A 22 -5.17 -11.88 37.88
CA GLY A 22 -4.47 -13.14 37.73
C GLY A 22 -2.96 -12.93 37.74
N LYS A 23 -2.28 -13.40 38.79
CA LYS A 23 -0.82 -13.53 38.84
C LYS A 23 -0.39 -14.57 37.79
N SER A 24 0.24 -14.14 36.70
CA SER A 24 0.95 -15.05 35.80
C SER A 24 2.46 -14.80 35.93
N GLU A 25 3.17 -15.89 36.15
CA GLU A 25 4.60 -15.93 36.44
C GLU A 25 5.41 -15.47 35.22
N HIS A 26 6.37 -14.57 35.44
CA HIS A 26 7.37 -14.19 34.46
C HIS A 26 8.26 -15.41 34.12
N ARG A 27 7.98 -16.09 33.02
CA ARG A 27 8.97 -16.94 32.34
C ARG A 27 9.73 -16.07 31.33
N LEU A 28 11.04 -15.92 31.56
CA LEU A 28 11.97 -15.37 30.57
C LEU A 28 11.98 -16.30 29.34
N PRO A 29 12.10 -15.76 28.11
CA PRO A 29 12.27 -16.57 26.92
C PRO A 29 13.64 -17.29 26.94
N PRO A 30 13.76 -18.47 26.31
CA PRO A 30 15.04 -19.16 26.21
C PRO A 30 16.04 -18.32 25.40
N THR A 31 17.25 -18.21 25.92
CA THR A 31 18.39 -17.57 25.26
C THR A 31 18.73 -18.29 23.96
N LEU A 32 18.85 -17.52 22.87
CA LEU A 32 19.38 -18.00 21.59
C LEU A 32 20.84 -18.47 21.76
N PRO A 33 21.26 -19.57 21.10
CA PRO A 33 22.66 -19.97 21.13
C PRO A 33 23.54 -18.95 20.40
N ASP A 34 24.73 -18.75 20.97
CA ASP A 34 25.77 -17.81 20.56
C ASP A 34 26.31 -18.17 19.16
N LEU A 35 25.91 -17.41 18.13
CA LEU A 35 26.35 -17.59 16.73
C LEU A 35 27.72 -16.94 16.48
N LYS A 36 28.67 -17.13 17.39
CA LYS A 36 30.08 -16.78 17.20
C LYS A 36 30.93 -18.04 17.13
N GLN A 37 30.83 -18.77 16.02
CA GLN A 37 31.89 -19.64 15.47
C GLN A 37 31.43 -20.36 14.19
N GLN A 38 31.33 -19.63 13.07
CA GLN A 38 31.54 -20.21 11.74
C GLN A 38 32.11 -19.10 10.83
N HIS A 39 33.39 -18.78 11.01
CA HIS A 39 34.16 -18.03 10.04
C HIS A 39 35.01 -18.98 9.19
N ASP A 40 35.35 -18.51 7.99
CA ASP A 40 36.30 -19.05 7.01
C ASP A 40 35.80 -20.09 6.00
N LYS A 41 34.93 -19.62 5.10
CA LYS A 41 35.14 -19.87 3.66
C LYS A 41 35.25 -18.53 2.96
N LYS A 42 36.43 -18.25 2.37
CA LYS A 42 36.66 -17.10 1.48
C LYS A 42 35.60 -17.13 0.37
N LEU A 43 34.65 -16.19 0.39
CA LEU A 43 33.86 -15.90 -0.79
C LEU A 43 34.75 -15.15 -1.77
N VAL A 44 35.23 -15.87 -2.78
CA VAL A 44 35.72 -15.27 -4.02
C VAL A 44 34.47 -14.78 -4.78
N PRO A 45 34.38 -13.50 -5.18
CA PRO A 45 33.26 -13.05 -5.99
C PRO A 45 33.32 -13.75 -7.35
N PRO A 46 32.21 -14.30 -7.88
CA PRO A 46 32.20 -14.84 -9.24
C PRO A 46 32.43 -13.70 -10.23
N GLU A 47 33.27 -13.96 -11.24
CA GLU A 47 33.52 -13.02 -12.34
C GLU A 47 32.22 -12.68 -13.10
N PRO A 48 32.13 -11.50 -13.72
CA PRO A 48 30.93 -11.08 -14.43
C PRO A 48 30.77 -11.89 -15.72
N GLU A 49 30.12 -13.05 -15.62
CA GLU A 49 29.63 -13.75 -16.80
C GLU A 49 28.53 -12.92 -17.46
N THR A 50 28.82 -12.57 -18.71
CA THR A 50 27.99 -11.86 -19.67
C THR A 50 26.67 -12.60 -19.92
N LEU A 51 25.64 -12.24 -19.16
CA LEU A 51 24.28 -12.78 -19.30
C LEU A 51 23.30 -11.77 -19.91
N TYR A 52 23.72 -11.00 -20.92
CA TYR A 52 22.81 -10.28 -21.83
C TYR A 52 23.50 -10.04 -23.18
N THR A 53 23.67 -11.10 -23.95
CA THR A 53 23.80 -10.97 -25.42
C THR A 53 22.86 -11.98 -26.05
N GLU A 54 21.57 -11.67 -26.07
CA GLU A 54 20.64 -12.41 -26.92
C GLU A 54 20.88 -12.01 -28.38
N ASN A 55 21.17 -13.04 -29.17
CA ASN A 55 21.33 -12.96 -30.61
C ASN A 55 19.96 -12.67 -31.27
N PRO A 56 19.79 -11.56 -32.01
CA PRO A 56 18.49 -11.17 -32.57
C PRO A 56 17.97 -12.10 -33.68
N ALA A 57 18.70 -13.17 -34.04
CA ALA A 57 18.34 -14.08 -35.12
C ALA A 57 17.62 -15.38 -34.69
N LYS A 58 17.15 -15.50 -33.43
CA LYS A 58 16.45 -16.71 -32.94
C LYS A 58 15.01 -16.52 -32.47
N LEU A 59 14.38 -15.38 -32.76
CA LEU A 59 12.94 -15.15 -32.57
C LEU A 59 12.14 -15.42 -33.85
N GLN A 60 12.36 -16.57 -34.49
CA GLN A 60 11.52 -17.07 -35.57
C GLN A 60 11.15 -18.52 -35.26
N GLY A 61 9.89 -18.75 -34.91
CA GLY A 61 9.36 -20.06 -34.54
C GLY A 61 8.30 -20.02 -33.44
N TRP A 62 7.49 -18.97 -33.37
CA TRP A 62 6.18 -19.05 -32.74
C TRP A 62 5.19 -19.16 -33.89
N ASP A 63 4.82 -20.40 -34.21
CA ASP A 63 3.71 -20.66 -35.11
C ASP A 63 2.46 -20.05 -34.47
N VAL A 64 1.92 -19.03 -35.14
CA VAL A 64 0.64 -18.42 -34.77
C VAL A 64 -0.40 -19.35 -35.37
N ASP A 65 -0.97 -20.23 -34.54
CA ASP A 65 -2.22 -20.88 -34.90
C ASP A 65 -3.26 -19.74 -35.09
N GLU A 66 -3.73 -19.55 -36.32
CA GLU A 66 -4.81 -18.60 -36.65
C GLU A 66 -6.07 -19.04 -35.89
N ASP A 67 -6.39 -18.30 -34.83
CA ASP A 67 -7.62 -18.46 -34.05
C ASP A 67 -8.80 -17.91 -34.88
N PRO A 68 -9.80 -18.71 -35.29
CA PRO A 68 -10.80 -18.28 -36.28
C PRO A 68 -11.97 -17.46 -35.69
N ASP A 69 -11.81 -16.87 -34.50
CA ASP A 69 -12.86 -16.09 -33.82
C ASP A 69 -12.49 -14.59 -33.71
N GLU A 70 -11.86 -14.01 -34.75
CA GLU A 70 -11.70 -12.55 -34.90
C GLU A 70 -13.00 -11.87 -35.39
N GLU A 71 -14.06 -11.88 -34.59
CA GLU A 71 -15.16 -10.91 -34.74
C GLU A 71 -15.70 -10.48 -33.35
N GLU A 72 -14.98 -9.58 -32.67
CA GLU A 72 -15.58 -8.56 -31.78
C GLU A 72 -14.57 -7.46 -31.40
N GLU A 73 -13.93 -6.85 -32.40
CA GLU A 73 -13.11 -5.65 -32.21
C GLU A 73 -13.99 -4.37 -32.28
N ASP A 74 -15.04 -4.29 -31.45
CA ASP A 74 -15.86 -3.06 -31.37
C ASP A 74 -16.31 -2.76 -29.93
N SER A 75 -15.41 -2.11 -29.18
CA SER A 75 -15.70 -1.08 -28.16
C SER A 75 -14.51 -0.90 -27.21
N LEU A 76 -13.32 -0.63 -27.75
CA LEU A 76 -12.25 -0.07 -26.94
C LEU A 76 -12.70 1.31 -26.47
N ALA A 77 -13.18 1.39 -25.22
CA ALA A 77 -13.46 2.65 -24.54
C ALA A 77 -12.32 3.63 -24.82
N PRO A 78 -12.61 4.90 -25.18
CA PRO A 78 -11.59 5.83 -25.62
C PRO A 78 -10.47 5.86 -24.59
N LEU A 79 -9.23 5.75 -25.09
CA LEU A 79 -8.04 5.86 -24.24
C LEU A 79 -8.21 7.11 -23.37
N PRO A 80 -8.02 7.00 -22.05
CA PRO A 80 -8.20 8.15 -21.16
C PRO A 80 -7.37 9.31 -21.71
N GLN A 81 -8.04 10.44 -21.97
CA GLN A 81 -7.39 11.63 -22.55
C GLN A 81 -6.12 11.97 -21.75
N ALA A 82 -5.10 12.55 -22.39
CA ALA A 82 -3.83 12.93 -21.76
C ALA A 82 -3.98 13.82 -20.51
N GLU A 83 -5.17 14.40 -20.33
CA GLU A 83 -5.63 15.16 -19.17
C GLU A 83 -5.86 14.29 -17.92
N HIS A 84 -6.16 13.01 -18.09
CA HIS A 84 -6.42 12.04 -17.02
C HIS A 84 -5.14 11.32 -16.57
N ILE A 85 -4.13 11.20 -17.43
CA ILE A 85 -2.82 10.61 -17.09
C ILE A 85 -1.81 11.73 -16.82
N GLY A 86 -0.97 11.55 -15.81
CA GLY A 86 0.09 12.52 -15.48
C GLY A 86 -0.40 13.80 -14.79
N TRP A 87 -1.65 13.88 -14.32
CA TRP A 87 -2.09 15.01 -13.50
C TRP A 87 -1.28 15.11 -12.20
N VAL A 88 -0.89 13.97 -11.62
CA VAL A 88 0.03 13.93 -10.47
C VAL A 88 1.39 14.52 -10.84
N GLU A 89 1.91 14.22 -12.03
CA GLU A 89 3.17 14.81 -12.52
C GLU A 89 3.02 16.31 -12.81
N ARG A 90 1.86 16.75 -13.31
CA ARG A 90 1.57 18.18 -13.51
C ARG A 90 1.44 18.92 -12.18
N GLU A 91 0.75 18.36 -11.19
CA GLU A 91 0.72 18.89 -9.82
C GLU A 91 2.15 18.91 -9.24
N ARG A 92 2.96 17.86 -9.48
CA ARG A 92 4.37 17.79 -9.05
C ARG A 92 5.22 18.91 -9.63
N LYS A 93 5.10 19.19 -10.94
CA LYS A 93 5.82 20.29 -11.61
C LYS A 93 5.53 21.66 -11.00
N HIS A 94 4.33 21.85 -10.46
CA HIS A 94 3.93 23.10 -9.80
C HIS A 94 4.06 23.04 -8.27
N ASN A 95 4.53 21.91 -7.72
CA ASN A 95 4.75 21.73 -6.30
C ASN A 95 6.25 21.88 -5.98
N PRO A 96 6.72 23.07 -5.54
CA PRO A 96 8.13 23.29 -5.21
C PRO A 96 8.63 22.44 -4.04
N ARG A 97 7.75 21.72 -3.33
CA ARG A 97 8.10 20.78 -2.25
C ARG A 97 8.38 19.36 -2.74
N ALA A 98 8.16 19.06 -4.02
CA ALA A 98 8.43 17.74 -4.60
C ALA A 98 9.87 17.63 -5.13
N LEU A 99 10.82 18.24 -4.42
CA LEU A 99 12.26 18.07 -4.66
C LEU A 99 12.71 16.78 -3.98
N ASP A 100 13.47 15.96 -4.71
CA ASP A 100 14.01 14.73 -4.17
C ASP A 100 15.26 15.01 -3.35
N ARG A 101 15.48 14.25 -2.27
CA ARG A 101 16.70 14.30 -1.43
C ARG A 101 17.07 15.72 -0.93
N THR A 102 16.08 16.48 -0.48
CA THR A 102 16.30 17.79 0.18
C THR A 102 17.00 17.65 1.54
N ASP A 103 17.51 18.76 2.09
CA ASP A 103 18.04 18.79 3.46
C ASP A 103 16.99 18.33 4.47
N ASP A 104 15.74 18.77 4.30
CA ASP A 104 14.59 18.32 5.09
C ASP A 104 14.38 16.80 5.02
N PHE A 105 14.54 16.20 3.82
CA PHE A 105 14.46 14.75 3.65
C PHE A 105 15.54 14.03 4.45
N PHE A 106 16.79 14.50 4.39
CA PHE A 106 17.90 13.87 5.11
C PHE A 106 17.75 14.04 6.63
N ALA A 107 17.30 15.20 7.10
CA ALA A 107 17.00 15.44 8.51
C ALA A 107 15.92 14.47 9.01
N LEU A 108 14.81 14.34 8.27
CA LEU A 108 13.73 13.41 8.60
C LEU A 108 14.19 11.94 8.57
N LEU A 109 15.01 11.56 7.58
CA LEU A 109 15.60 10.22 7.51
C LEU A 109 16.49 9.93 8.72
N GLN A 110 17.27 10.91 9.17
CA GLN A 110 18.10 10.78 10.37
C GLN A 110 17.23 10.60 11.63
N GLU A 111 16.16 11.40 11.79
CA GLU A 111 15.18 11.23 12.87
C GLU A 111 14.60 9.81 12.90
N ILE A 112 14.18 9.28 11.74
CA ILE A 112 13.64 7.92 11.62
C ILE A 112 14.68 6.88 12.01
N ARG A 113 15.94 7.03 11.57
CA ARG A 113 17.05 6.13 11.94
C ARG A 113 17.37 6.16 13.43
N MET A 114 17.10 7.27 14.10
CA MET A 114 17.21 7.41 15.57
C MET A 114 15.96 6.91 16.33
N GLY A 115 14.95 6.37 15.62
CA GLY A 115 13.73 5.82 16.22
C GLY A 115 12.57 6.83 16.34
N THR A 116 12.74 8.06 15.86
CA THR A 116 11.67 9.06 15.85
C THR A 116 10.87 8.96 14.56
N HIS A 117 9.67 8.39 14.64
CA HIS A 117 8.81 8.20 13.48
C HIS A 117 7.91 9.41 13.22
N ALA A 118 8.32 10.27 12.28
CA ALA A 118 7.53 11.45 11.89
C ALA A 118 6.12 11.11 11.37
N LEU A 119 5.91 9.89 10.85
CA LEU A 119 4.60 9.42 10.38
C LEU A 119 3.53 9.38 11.48
N VAL A 120 3.92 9.20 12.75
CA VAL A 120 2.98 9.18 13.89
C VAL A 120 2.28 10.53 14.06
N ARG A 121 2.88 11.62 13.55
CA ARG A 121 2.28 12.96 13.56
C ARG A 121 1.14 13.11 12.54
N ARG A 122 0.95 12.16 11.61
CA ARG A 122 -0.04 12.19 10.53
C ARG A 122 -1.21 11.25 10.80
N TRP A 123 -1.98 11.58 11.84
CA TRP A 123 -3.18 10.85 12.25
C TRP A 123 -4.34 10.99 11.23
N ASP A 124 -4.25 11.95 10.31
CA ASP A 124 -5.22 12.25 9.25
C ASP A 124 -5.14 11.32 8.03
N LEU A 125 -4.23 10.32 8.07
CA LEU A 125 -3.94 9.42 6.95
C LEU A 125 -4.31 7.96 7.25
N VAL A 126 -4.67 7.26 6.18
CA VAL A 126 -4.83 5.79 6.13
C VAL A 126 -3.96 5.24 5.02
N TYR A 127 -3.23 4.17 5.28
CA TYR A 127 -2.33 3.55 4.31
C TYR A 127 -3.01 2.34 3.67
N LEU A 128 -3.19 2.37 2.35
CA LEU A 128 -3.64 1.23 1.57
C LEU A 128 -2.45 0.65 0.81
N LEU A 129 -1.99 -0.51 1.27
CA LEU A 129 -0.90 -1.25 0.63
C LEU A 129 -1.46 -1.97 -0.60
N VAL A 130 -0.96 -1.65 -1.79
CA VAL A 130 -1.41 -2.26 -3.04
C VAL A 130 -0.36 -3.28 -3.49
N PRO A 131 -0.64 -4.59 -3.35
CA PRO A 131 0.36 -5.62 -3.61
C PRO A 131 0.58 -5.83 -5.11
N GLY A 132 1.73 -6.41 -5.45
CA GLY A 132 2.09 -6.75 -6.83
C GLY A 132 1.68 -8.15 -7.26
N PHE A 133 2.21 -8.58 -8.41
CA PHE A 133 1.89 -9.89 -8.97
C PHE A 133 2.25 -11.05 -8.02
N PHE A 134 1.45 -12.12 -8.06
CA PHE A 134 1.59 -13.31 -7.21
C PHE A 134 1.53 -13.11 -5.69
N HIS A 135 1.06 -11.97 -5.18
CA HIS A 135 1.00 -11.72 -3.74
C HIS A 135 0.26 -12.83 -2.95
N GLY A 136 -0.81 -13.41 -3.52
CA GLY A 136 -1.54 -14.52 -2.92
C GLY A 136 -0.74 -15.82 -2.78
N LYS A 137 0.38 -15.97 -3.51
CA LYS A 137 1.32 -17.11 -3.36
C LYS A 137 2.34 -16.90 -2.25
N TYR A 138 2.42 -15.69 -1.67
CA TYR A 138 3.39 -15.33 -0.64
C TYR A 138 2.65 -14.85 0.63
N PRO A 139 2.36 -15.74 1.60
CA PRO A 139 1.51 -15.44 2.75
C PRO A 139 1.97 -14.27 3.64
N THR A 140 3.25 -13.89 3.55
CA THR A 140 3.84 -12.79 4.33
C THR A 140 4.11 -11.53 3.50
N TYR A 141 3.59 -11.46 2.28
CA TYR A 141 3.84 -10.35 1.37
C TYR A 141 3.40 -9.02 1.98
N MET A 142 4.35 -8.08 2.11
CA MET A 142 4.15 -6.77 2.74
C MET A 142 3.60 -6.80 4.18
N GLU A 143 3.51 -7.97 4.81
CA GLU A 143 2.98 -8.14 6.17
C GLU A 143 3.88 -7.47 7.20
N GLY A 144 5.20 -7.48 6.98
CA GLY A 144 6.14 -6.72 7.81
C GLY A 144 5.87 -5.22 7.78
N THR A 145 5.63 -4.66 6.59
CA THR A 145 5.26 -3.25 6.41
C THR A 145 3.94 -2.94 7.11
N ARG A 146 2.92 -3.78 6.93
CA ARG A 146 1.62 -3.64 7.58
C ARG A 146 1.76 -3.64 9.10
N LYS A 147 2.42 -4.65 9.67
CA LYS A 147 2.67 -4.76 11.11
C LYS A 147 3.44 -3.56 11.65
N HIS A 148 4.45 -3.09 10.94
CA HIS A 148 5.23 -1.94 11.37
C HIS A 148 4.38 -0.66 11.41
N LEU A 149 3.64 -0.34 10.34
CA LEU A 149 2.75 0.82 10.32
C LEU A 149 1.68 0.73 11.41
N THR A 150 1.07 -0.44 11.60
CA THR A 150 0.10 -0.65 12.69
C THR A 150 0.74 -0.50 14.08
N SER A 151 1.99 -0.96 14.28
CA SER A 151 2.71 -0.79 15.55
C SER A 151 3.00 0.68 15.88
N LEU A 152 3.05 1.55 14.86
CA LEU A 152 3.15 3.00 15.00
C LEU A 152 1.79 3.69 15.26
N GLY A 153 0.70 2.92 15.41
CA GLY A 153 -0.66 3.44 15.59
C GLY A 153 -1.32 3.94 14.30
N LEU A 154 -0.73 3.67 13.13
CA LEU A 154 -1.26 4.10 11.85
C LEU A 154 -2.30 3.10 11.33
N HIS A 155 -3.37 3.63 10.73
CA HIS A 155 -4.37 2.78 10.08
C HIS A 155 -3.82 2.27 8.75
N CYS A 156 -3.70 0.95 8.62
CA CYS A 156 -3.10 0.30 7.45
C CYS A 156 -3.95 -0.90 7.01
N LYS A 157 -4.31 -0.96 5.72
CA LYS A 157 -5.08 -2.05 5.10
C LYS A 157 -4.32 -2.59 3.88
N MET A 158 -4.41 -3.90 3.65
CA MET A 158 -3.95 -4.51 2.40
C MET A 158 -5.09 -4.43 1.38
N ALA A 159 -4.80 -3.98 0.16
CA ALA A 159 -5.77 -3.95 -0.92
C ALA A 159 -6.11 -5.39 -1.35
N SER A 160 -7.41 -5.67 -1.45
CA SER A 160 -7.91 -6.94 -1.96
C SER A 160 -7.99 -6.88 -3.49
N VAL A 161 -6.85 -7.06 -4.15
CA VAL A 161 -6.72 -7.08 -5.61
C VAL A 161 -6.37 -8.48 -6.12
N ASP A 162 -6.84 -8.82 -7.32
CA ASP A 162 -6.54 -10.11 -7.94
C ASP A 162 -5.33 -9.95 -8.85
N SER A 163 -4.26 -10.71 -8.57
CA SER A 163 -3.05 -10.64 -9.38
C SER A 163 -3.24 -11.11 -10.83
N SER A 164 -4.27 -11.91 -11.11
CA SER A 164 -4.57 -12.43 -12.46
C SER A 164 -5.39 -11.47 -13.32
N ARG A 165 -6.10 -10.51 -12.70
CA ARG A 165 -6.94 -9.54 -13.41
C ARG A 165 -6.13 -8.48 -14.10
N SER A 166 -6.76 -7.74 -15.01
CA SER A 166 -6.16 -6.61 -15.71
C SER A 166 -5.91 -5.40 -14.77
N VAL A 167 -5.03 -4.48 -15.21
CA VAL A 167 -4.80 -3.20 -14.51
C VAL A 167 -6.10 -2.39 -14.40
N LYS A 168 -6.97 -2.45 -15.42
CA LYS A 168 -8.26 -1.73 -15.45
C LYS A 168 -9.21 -2.23 -14.36
N GLU A 169 -9.32 -3.55 -14.19
CA GLU A 169 -10.19 -4.14 -13.17
C GLU A 169 -9.66 -3.88 -11.75
N ASN A 170 -8.35 -4.03 -11.55
CA ASN A 170 -7.75 -3.72 -10.25
C ASN A 170 -7.85 -2.22 -9.92
N ALA A 171 -7.77 -1.34 -10.92
CA ALA A 171 -7.96 0.10 -10.72
C ALA A 171 -9.36 0.45 -10.17
N GLU A 172 -10.41 -0.21 -10.66
CA GLU A 172 -11.78 -0.02 -10.15
C GLU A 172 -11.90 -0.50 -8.70
N ALA A 173 -11.41 -1.71 -8.41
CA ALA A 173 -11.43 -2.27 -7.05
C ALA A 173 -10.64 -1.40 -6.05
N ILE A 174 -9.51 -0.84 -6.47
CA ILE A 174 -8.73 0.10 -5.65
C ILE A 174 -9.52 1.40 -5.42
N ALA A 175 -10.20 1.93 -6.45
CA ALA A 175 -11.00 3.15 -6.30
C ALA A 175 -12.15 2.96 -5.29
N GLU A 176 -12.87 1.84 -5.36
CA GLU A 176 -13.91 1.49 -4.39
C GLU A 176 -13.35 1.39 -2.97
N MET A 177 -12.22 0.72 -2.78
CA MET A 177 -11.56 0.60 -1.48
C MET A 177 -11.11 1.97 -0.92
N VAL A 178 -10.61 2.87 -1.77
CA VAL A 178 -10.21 4.22 -1.35
C VAL A 178 -11.43 5.02 -0.90
N GLU A 179 -12.54 4.95 -1.64
CA GLU A 179 -13.78 5.63 -1.26
C GLU A 179 -14.34 5.09 0.05
N GLU A 180 -14.45 3.76 0.17
CA GLU A 180 -14.90 3.09 1.38
C GLU A 180 -14.06 3.50 2.57
N LEU A 181 -12.73 3.39 2.46
CA LEU A 181 -11.81 3.78 3.54
C LEU A 181 -11.94 5.25 3.89
N SER A 182 -11.99 6.12 2.90
CA SER A 182 -12.08 7.57 3.14
C SER A 182 -13.39 7.94 3.84
N VAL A 183 -14.51 7.32 3.44
CA VAL A 183 -15.82 7.53 4.08
C VAL A 183 -15.84 6.99 5.51
N ILE A 184 -15.45 5.72 5.72
CA ILE A 184 -15.49 5.07 7.03
C ILE A 184 -14.58 5.79 8.04
N THR A 185 -13.41 6.23 7.60
CA THR A 185 -12.41 6.81 8.49
C THR A 185 -12.44 8.32 8.56
N SER A 186 -13.15 8.99 7.62
CA SER A 186 -13.10 10.44 7.41
C SER A 186 -11.66 10.97 7.22
N LYS A 187 -10.77 10.15 6.64
CA LYS A 187 -9.34 10.45 6.42
C LYS A 187 -8.97 10.36 4.94
N ARG A 188 -7.82 10.92 4.59
CA ARG A 188 -7.22 10.74 3.27
C ARG A 188 -6.42 9.44 3.20
N VAL A 189 -6.40 8.82 2.04
CA VAL A 189 -5.76 7.53 1.79
C VAL A 189 -4.43 7.74 1.07
N VAL A 190 -3.37 7.18 1.63
CA VAL A 190 -2.04 7.05 1.00
C VAL A 190 -1.98 5.69 0.34
N LEU A 191 -1.78 5.68 -0.98
CA LEU A 191 -1.57 4.45 -1.75
C LEU A 191 -0.07 4.08 -1.71
N VAL A 192 0.23 2.87 -1.25
CA VAL A 192 1.59 2.33 -1.22
C VAL A 192 1.65 1.10 -2.11
N GLY A 193 1.94 1.31 -3.39
CA GLY A 193 2.02 0.25 -4.38
C GLY A 193 3.40 -0.40 -4.43
N HIS A 194 3.45 -1.73 -4.52
CA HIS A 194 4.68 -2.47 -4.77
C HIS A 194 4.62 -3.20 -6.12
N SER A 195 5.71 -3.11 -6.91
CA SER A 195 5.79 -3.72 -8.25
C SER A 195 4.55 -3.34 -9.09
N ARG A 196 3.87 -4.32 -9.69
CA ARG A 196 2.62 -4.12 -10.46
C ARG A 196 1.53 -3.37 -9.68
N GLY A 197 1.48 -3.50 -8.35
CA GLY A 197 0.52 -2.77 -7.52
C GLY A 197 0.70 -1.25 -7.57
N GLY A 198 1.91 -0.77 -7.90
CA GLY A 198 2.15 0.64 -8.20
C GLY A 198 1.45 1.08 -9.49
N CYS A 199 1.50 0.27 -10.54
CA CYS A 199 0.79 0.52 -11.79
C CYS A 199 -0.73 0.52 -11.59
N ASP A 200 -1.26 -0.46 -10.85
CA ASP A 200 -2.70 -0.56 -10.54
C ASP A 200 -3.17 0.66 -9.72
N ALA A 201 -2.38 1.11 -8.73
CA ALA A 201 -2.68 2.30 -7.93
C ALA A 201 -2.68 3.58 -8.78
N VAL A 202 -1.68 3.77 -9.65
CA VAL A 202 -1.61 4.92 -10.55
C VAL A 202 -2.78 4.91 -11.54
N ALA A 203 -3.13 3.74 -12.08
CA ALA A 203 -4.28 3.59 -12.96
C ALA A 203 -5.59 3.95 -12.26
N ALA A 204 -5.77 3.55 -10.99
CA ALA A 204 -6.94 3.95 -10.19
C ALA A 204 -7.06 5.47 -10.09
N VAL A 205 -5.96 6.15 -9.72
CA VAL A 205 -5.89 7.61 -9.55
C VAL A 205 -6.08 8.36 -10.88
N ALA A 206 -5.60 7.82 -11.98
CA ALA A 206 -5.76 8.42 -13.31
C ALA A 206 -7.19 8.26 -13.85
N ARG A 207 -7.75 7.05 -13.77
CA ARG A 207 -9.04 6.70 -14.36
C ARG A 207 -10.23 7.19 -13.54
N HIS A 208 -10.09 7.26 -12.22
CA HIS A 208 -11.15 7.64 -11.29
C HIS A 208 -10.83 8.96 -10.57
N SER A 209 -10.16 9.89 -11.25
CA SER A 209 -9.69 11.15 -10.67
C SER A 209 -10.83 11.98 -10.04
N SER A 210 -12.00 12.04 -10.66
CA SER A 210 -13.19 12.72 -10.12
C SER A 210 -13.64 12.17 -8.76
N ARG A 211 -13.49 10.85 -8.58
CA ARG A 211 -13.80 10.13 -7.33
C ARG A 211 -12.68 10.29 -6.30
N LEU A 212 -11.42 10.21 -6.73
CA LEU A 212 -10.28 10.02 -5.82
C LEU A 212 -9.53 11.31 -5.45
N ARG A 213 -9.64 12.40 -6.22
CA ARG A 213 -8.80 13.62 -6.05
C ARG A 213 -8.88 14.24 -4.64
N GLN A 214 -10.03 14.18 -3.97
CA GLN A 214 -10.20 14.72 -2.61
C GLN A 214 -9.99 13.67 -1.50
N ARG A 215 -9.79 12.41 -1.88
CA ARG A 215 -9.70 11.26 -0.98
C ARG A 215 -8.29 10.71 -0.86
N VAL A 216 -7.45 10.93 -1.87
CA VAL A 216 -6.04 10.52 -1.88
C VAL A 216 -5.16 11.66 -1.35
N ALA A 217 -4.09 11.30 -0.63
CA ALA A 217 -3.23 12.23 0.08
C ALA A 217 -2.15 12.89 -0.78
#